data_AF-A0A8E2I617-F1
#
_entry.id   AF-A0A8E2I617-F1
#
_cell.length_a   1.000
_cell.length_b   1.000
_cell.length_c   1.000
_cell.angle_alpha   90.00
_cell.angle_beta   90.00
_cell.angle_gamma   90.00
#
_symmetry.space_group_name_H-M   'P 1'
#
loop_
_entity.id
_entity.type
_entity.pdbx_description
1 polymer ?
#
loop_
_entity_poly.entity_id
_entity_poly.type
_entity_poly.pdbx_seq_one_letter_code
_entity_poly.pdbx_strand_id
1 'polypeptide(L)'
;MELIYQEHSFQLNKQTNVEIIIEKIHEILEDGVFFSHLIIDGKEVYEDFEIYLLDHLTQIKQIKVITKTVGEFINELLLTAEGYLDRAIPEVSLLSNEFYQNSSTEGWNKFSQMLEGIQWLNQ
;
A
#
# COMPACT_ATOMS: atom_id res chain seq x y z
N MET A 1 18.15 -0.96 -18.63
CA MET A 1 17.09 -0.69 -17.64
C MET A 1 17.53 0.52 -16.85
N GLU A 2 16.60 1.41 -16.52
CA GLU A 2 16.87 2.61 -15.74
C GLU A 2 16.10 2.56 -14.43
N LEU A 3 16.77 2.91 -13.33
CA LEU A 3 16.18 3.12 -12.01
C LEU A 3 16.12 4.62 -11.75
N ILE A 4 14.97 5.14 -11.36
CA ILE A 4 14.74 6.55 -11.10
C ILE A 4 14.34 6.74 -9.65
N TYR A 5 14.97 7.70 -8.98
CA TYR A 5 14.57 8.14 -7.65
C TYR A 5 14.66 9.67 -7.59
N GLN A 6 13.54 10.31 -7.21
CA GLN A 6 13.37 11.77 -7.28
C GLN A 6 13.72 12.31 -8.69
N GLU A 7 14.71 13.19 -8.80
CA GLU A 7 15.21 13.75 -10.08
C GLU A 7 16.45 13.02 -10.63
N HIS A 8 16.89 11.95 -9.96
CA HIS A 8 18.08 11.20 -10.34
C HIS A 8 17.73 9.95 -11.14
N SER A 9 18.53 9.67 -12.17
CA SER A 9 18.46 8.45 -12.98
C SER A 9 19.74 7.63 -12.84
N PHE A 10 19.58 6.32 -12.68
CA PHE A 10 20.66 5.36 -12.50
C PHE A 10 20.54 4.28 -13.57
N GLN A 11 21.56 4.15 -14.41
CA GLN A 11 21.58 3.14 -15.46
C GLN A 11 22.03 1.79 -14.88
N LEU A 12 21.16 0.80 -15.01
CA LEU A 12 21.43 -0.58 -14.59
C LEU A 12 22.03 -1.38 -15.74
N ASN A 13 23.08 -2.13 -15.43
CA ASN A 13 23.88 -2.86 -16.41
C ASN A 13 23.16 -4.12 -16.94
N LYS A 14 23.69 -4.74 -18.00
CA LYS A 14 23.09 -5.95 -18.60
C LYS A 14 23.10 -7.20 -17.70
N GLN A 15 23.85 -7.20 -16.60
CA GLN A 15 23.91 -8.32 -15.64
C GLN A 15 23.04 -8.08 -14.41
N THR A 16 22.17 -7.07 -14.45
CA THR A 16 21.28 -6.75 -13.34
C THR A 16 20.33 -7.90 -13.07
N ASN A 17 20.23 -8.29 -11.80
CA ASN A 17 19.23 -9.20 -11.25
C ASN A 17 18.36 -8.44 -10.23
N VAL A 18 17.36 -9.11 -9.65
CA VAL A 18 16.43 -8.49 -8.70
C VAL A 18 17.13 -8.08 -7.41
N GLU A 19 18.08 -8.87 -6.91
CA GLU A 19 18.87 -8.54 -5.72
C GLU A 19 19.65 -7.24 -5.89
N ILE A 20 20.32 -7.04 -7.03
CA ILE A 20 21.04 -5.79 -7.35
C ILE A 20 20.08 -4.60 -7.37
N ILE A 21 18.85 -4.76 -7.86
CA ILE A 21 17.85 -3.69 -7.87
C ILE A 21 17.45 -3.35 -6.43
N ILE A 22 17.17 -4.34 -5.59
CA ILE A 22 16.78 -4.15 -4.19
C ILE A 22 17.92 -3.51 -3.39
N GLU A 23 19.14 -4.01 -3.54
CA GLU A 23 20.33 -3.40 -2.94
C GLU A 23 20.47 -1.94 -3.39
N LYS A 24 20.27 -1.67 -4.68
CA LYS A 24 20.38 -0.30 -5.18
C LYS A 24 19.30 0.62 -4.63
N ILE A 25 18.07 0.11 -4.45
CA ILE A 25 16.99 0.84 -3.79
C ILE A 25 17.40 1.16 -2.35
N HIS A 26 17.90 0.19 -1.59
CA HIS A 26 18.38 0.45 -0.22
C HIS A 26 19.50 1.49 -0.16
N GLU A 27 20.44 1.48 -1.11
CA GLU A 27 21.53 2.47 -1.15
C GLU A 27 21.07 3.90 -1.43
N ILE A 28 20.04 4.08 -2.25
CA ILE A 28 19.57 5.42 -2.68
C ILE A 28 18.47 5.98 -1.78
N LEU A 29 17.86 5.15 -0.92
CA LEU A 29 16.90 5.59 0.06
C LEU A 29 17.59 6.48 1.10
N GLU A 30 16.99 7.64 1.35
CA GLU A 30 17.47 8.58 2.36
C GLU A 30 16.86 8.27 3.74
N ASP A 31 17.52 8.70 4.81
CA ASP A 31 16.94 8.62 6.15
C ASP A 31 15.68 9.48 6.25
N GLY A 32 14.64 8.96 6.92
CA GLY A 32 13.41 9.71 7.20
C GLY A 32 12.34 9.66 6.10
N VAL A 33 12.56 8.87 5.05
CA VAL A 33 11.52 8.51 4.08
C VAL A 33 11.21 7.02 4.15
N PHE A 34 9.95 6.67 3.91
CA PHE A 34 9.48 5.31 3.78
C PHE A 34 9.37 4.94 2.30
N PHE A 35 9.85 3.75 1.96
CA PHE A 35 9.53 3.14 0.67
C PHE A 35 8.01 2.93 0.58
N SER A 36 7.39 3.39 -0.52
CA SER A 36 5.96 3.21 -0.74
C SER A 36 5.68 2.13 -1.77
N HIS A 37 6.21 2.28 -2.99
CA HIS A 37 5.94 1.36 -4.10
C HIS A 37 6.91 1.62 -5.26
N LEU A 38 6.86 0.75 -6.26
CA LEU A 38 7.53 0.97 -7.54
C LEU A 38 6.53 1.38 -8.61
N ILE A 39 6.98 2.23 -9.53
CA ILE A 39 6.31 2.42 -10.82
C ILE A 39 7.19 1.79 -11.89
N ILE A 40 6.73 0.69 -12.48
CA ILE A 40 7.48 -0.08 -13.47
C ILE A 40 6.82 0.11 -14.84
N ASP A 41 7.54 0.74 -15.77
CA ASP A 41 7.05 1.10 -17.10
C ASP A 41 5.67 1.81 -17.08
N GLY A 42 5.44 2.65 -16.06
CA GLY A 42 4.19 3.40 -15.86
C GLY A 42 3.11 2.67 -15.06
N LYS A 43 3.33 1.42 -14.64
CA LYS A 43 2.42 0.67 -13.78
C LYS A 43 2.86 0.74 -12.32
N GLU A 44 1.95 1.16 -11.44
CA GLU A 44 2.15 1.12 -9.99
C GLU A 44 2.12 -0.33 -9.47
N VAL A 45 3.12 -0.69 -8.66
CA VAL A 45 3.31 -2.01 -8.04
C VAL A 45 3.59 -1.80 -6.56
N TYR A 46 2.55 -1.94 -5.75
CA TYR A 46 2.56 -1.68 -4.31
C TYR A 46 3.05 -2.88 -3.48
N GLU A 47 2.68 -4.09 -3.90
CA GLU A 47 2.98 -5.34 -3.19
C GLU A 47 3.69 -6.32 -4.13
N ASP A 48 4.36 -7.32 -3.56
CA ASP A 48 5.06 -8.40 -4.28
C ASP A 48 5.96 -7.91 -5.42
N PHE A 49 6.56 -6.73 -5.25
CA PHE A 49 7.40 -6.12 -6.28
C PHE A 49 8.59 -7.01 -6.65
N GLU A 50 9.10 -7.81 -5.72
CA GLU A 50 10.17 -8.79 -5.97
C GLU A 50 9.73 -9.86 -6.98
N ILE A 51 8.52 -10.42 -6.82
CA ILE A 51 7.95 -11.39 -7.75
C ILE A 51 7.71 -10.74 -9.11
N TYR A 52 7.14 -9.53 -9.11
CA TYR A 52 6.89 -8.81 -10.35
C TYR A 52 8.18 -8.53 -11.12
N LEU A 53 9.24 -8.10 -10.42
CA LEU A 53 10.56 -7.87 -10.99
C LEU A 53 11.15 -9.17 -11.55
N LEU A 54 11.06 -10.29 -10.82
CA LEU A 54 11.54 -11.60 -11.28
C LEU A 54 10.88 -12.03 -12.58
N ASP A 55 9.55 -11.91 -12.66
CA ASP A 55 8.76 -12.36 -13.80
C ASP A 55 8.99 -11.51 -15.07
N HIS A 56 9.32 -10.23 -14.90
CA HIS A 56 9.37 -9.26 -16.00
C HIS A 56 10.75 -8.64 -16.26
N LEU A 57 11.78 -9.04 -15.50
CA LEU A 57 13.09 -8.39 -15.46
C LEU A 57 13.68 -8.04 -16.84
N THR A 58 13.58 -8.97 -17.80
CA THR A 58 14.16 -8.80 -19.14
C THR A 58 13.42 -7.81 -20.02
N GLN A 59 12.16 -7.49 -19.68
CA GLN A 59 11.28 -6.62 -20.45
C GLN A 59 11.23 -5.19 -19.88
N ILE A 60 11.51 -5.05 -18.59
CA ILE A 60 11.44 -3.78 -17.87
C ILE A 60 12.42 -2.77 -18.45
N LYS A 61 11.92 -1.58 -18.81
CA LYS A 61 12.76 -0.49 -19.29
C LYS A 61 13.09 0.49 -18.18
N GLN A 62 12.08 0.84 -17.38
CA GLN A 62 12.17 1.85 -16.35
C GLN A 62 11.51 1.39 -15.06
N ILE A 63 12.20 1.63 -13.94
CA ILE A 63 11.70 1.45 -12.58
C ILE A 63 11.82 2.80 -11.90
N LYS A 64 10.74 3.34 -11.36
CA LYS A 64 10.75 4.53 -10.53
C LYS A 64 10.41 4.15 -9.10
N VAL A 65 11.28 4.52 -8.18
CA VAL A 65 11.11 4.31 -6.74
C VAL A 65 10.30 5.46 -6.19
N ILE A 66 9.18 5.14 -5.54
CA ILE A 66 8.34 6.13 -4.86
C ILE A 66 8.51 5.97 -3.36
N THR A 67 8.88 7.07 -2.71
CA THR A 67 8.97 7.18 -1.27
C THR A 67 7.95 8.17 -0.74
N LYS A 68 7.69 8.09 0.55
CA LYS A 68 6.82 9.01 1.30
C LYS A 68 7.56 9.47 2.53
N THR A 69 7.41 10.74 2.87
CA THR A 69 7.80 11.23 4.19
C THR A 69 6.91 10.61 5.28
N VAL A 70 7.40 10.63 6.53
CA VAL A 70 6.60 10.25 7.70
C VAL A 70 5.26 11.00 7.72
N GLY A 71 5.29 12.30 7.39
CA GLY A 71 4.09 13.14 7.36
C GLY A 71 3.08 12.72 6.29
N GLU A 72 3.54 12.42 5.07
CA GLU A 72 2.69 11.93 3.99
C GLU A 72 2.08 10.57 4.33
N PHE A 73 2.88 9.66 4.89
CA PHE A 73 2.40 8.34 5.31
C PHE A 73 1.32 8.44 6.39
N ILE A 74 1.57 9.23 7.44
CA ILE A 74 0.57 9.47 8.51
C ILE A 74 -0.68 10.11 7.93
N ASN A 75 -0.55 11.09 7.03
CA ASN A 75 -1.69 11.77 6.44
C ASN A 75 -2.57 10.82 5.61
N GLU A 76 -1.97 9.96 4.79
CA GLU A 76 -2.72 8.94 4.04
C GLU A 76 -3.42 7.93 4.95
N LEU A 77 -2.75 7.51 6.03
CA LEU A 77 -3.35 6.64 7.03
C LEU A 77 -4.56 7.31 7.68
N LEU A 78 -4.46 8.60 8.04
CA LEU A 78 -5.56 9.37 8.62
C LEU A 78 -6.71 9.57 7.65
N LEU A 79 -6.44 9.84 6.36
CA LEU A 79 -7.48 9.93 5.33
C LEU A 79 -8.21 8.60 5.13
N THR A 80 -7.47 7.49 5.17
CA THR A 80 -8.06 6.14 5.10
C THR A 80 -8.92 5.86 6.33
N ALA A 81 -8.47 6.28 7.51
CA ALA A 81 -9.22 6.19 8.76
C ALA A 81 -10.51 7.00 8.74
N GLU A 82 -10.43 8.25 8.30
CA GLU A 82 -11.59 9.14 8.13
C GLU A 82 -12.62 8.50 7.19
N GLY A 83 -12.17 8.05 6.00
CA GLY A 83 -13.05 7.40 5.04
C GLY A 83 -13.70 6.12 5.56
N TYR A 84 -12.99 5.34 6.40
CA TYR A 84 -13.60 4.20 7.10
C TYR A 84 -14.65 4.64 8.11
N LEU A 85 -14.32 5.61 8.99
CA LEU A 85 -15.21 6.11 10.04
C LEU A 85 -16.50 6.72 9.47
N ASP A 86 -16.40 7.44 8.36
CA ASP A 86 -17.57 8.00 7.65
C ASP A 86 -18.59 6.94 7.24
N ARG A 87 -18.12 5.74 6.88
CA ARG A 87 -18.98 4.60 6.55
C ARG A 87 -19.39 3.80 7.80
N ALA A 88 -18.51 3.66 8.78
CA ALA A 88 -18.74 2.82 9.94
C ALA A 88 -19.72 3.44 10.95
N ILE A 89 -19.69 4.78 11.17
CA ILE A 89 -20.54 5.46 12.15
C ILE A 89 -22.05 5.27 11.87
N PRO A 90 -22.54 5.45 10.63
CA PRO A 90 -23.93 5.14 10.28
C PRO A 90 -24.29 3.67 10.52
N GLU A 91 -23.41 2.74 10.14
CA GLU A 91 -23.64 1.30 10.30
C GLU A 91 -23.73 0.88 11.77
N VAL A 92 -22.90 1.44 12.66
CA VAL A 92 -23.02 1.24 14.12
C VAL A 92 -24.39 1.71 14.63
N SER A 93 -24.89 2.83 14.12
CA SER A 93 -26.20 3.36 14.50
C SER A 93 -27.33 2.45 14.04
N LEU A 94 -27.24 1.89 12.83
CA LEU A 94 -28.22 0.92 12.30
C LEU A 94 -28.17 -0.40 13.07
N LEU A 95 -26.98 -0.96 13.29
CA LEU A 95 -26.76 -2.19 14.03
C LEU A 95 -27.32 -2.09 15.46
N SER A 96 -27.05 -0.99 16.16
CA SER A 96 -27.57 -0.80 17.52
C SER A 96 -29.11 -0.84 17.55
N ASN A 97 -29.78 -0.18 16.61
CA ASN A 97 -31.24 -0.22 16.47
C ASN A 97 -31.76 -1.63 16.13
N GLU A 98 -31.10 -2.36 15.24
CA GLU A 98 -31.46 -3.74 14.89
C GLU A 98 -31.35 -4.68 16.10
N PHE A 99 -30.26 -4.58 16.88
CA PHE A 99 -30.07 -5.40 18.09
C PHE A 99 -31.11 -5.12 19.18
N TYR A 100 -31.60 -3.89 19.30
CA TYR A 100 -32.67 -3.54 20.26
C TYR A 100 -34.04 -4.09 19.86
N GLN A 101 -34.32 -4.29 18.56
CA GLN A 101 -35.65 -4.64 18.06
C GLN A 101 -35.85 -6.14 17.86
N ASN A 102 -34.82 -6.87 17.44
CA ASN A 102 -34.67 -8.33 17.54
C ASN A 102 -33.37 -8.71 16.80
N SER A 103 -32.45 -9.38 17.47
CA SER A 103 -31.18 -9.79 16.86
C SER A 103 -31.40 -10.88 15.80
N SER A 104 -31.37 -10.49 14.53
CA SER A 104 -31.40 -11.41 13.40
C SER A 104 -30.00 -11.97 13.13
N THR A 105 -29.93 -13.13 12.48
CA THR A 105 -28.65 -13.67 11.95
C THR A 105 -27.95 -12.65 11.04
N GLU A 106 -28.72 -11.82 10.34
CA GLU A 106 -28.21 -10.77 9.46
C GLU A 106 -27.49 -9.65 10.25
N GLY A 107 -28.03 -9.22 11.40
CA GLY A 107 -27.39 -8.22 12.27
C GLY A 107 -26.04 -8.72 12.82
N TRP A 108 -25.94 -10.01 13.16
CA TRP A 108 -24.67 -10.62 13.57
C TRP A 108 -23.64 -10.69 12.43
N ASN A 109 -24.07 -10.95 11.19
CA ASN A 109 -23.18 -10.95 10.03
C ASN A 109 -22.64 -9.55 9.73
N LYS A 110 -23.49 -8.52 9.75
CA LYS A 110 -23.08 -7.12 9.59
C LYS A 110 -22.09 -6.69 10.67
N PHE A 111 -22.30 -7.12 11.92
CA PHE A 111 -21.36 -6.88 13.02
C PHE A 111 -20.00 -7.55 12.78
N SER A 112 -19.96 -8.81 12.30
CA SER A 112 -18.70 -9.48 11.92
C SER A 112 -17.95 -8.71 10.84
N GLN A 113 -18.66 -8.30 9.77
CA GLN A 113 -18.08 -7.50 8.67
C GLN A 113 -17.51 -6.17 9.16
N MET A 114 -18.18 -5.51 10.11
CA MET A 114 -17.66 -4.30 10.72
C MET A 114 -16.36 -4.57 11.48
N LEU A 115 -16.29 -5.63 12.30
CA LEU A 115 -15.08 -6.02 13.04
C LEU A 115 -13.92 -6.40 12.12
N GLU A 116 -14.19 -7.14 11.04
CA GLU A 116 -13.22 -7.44 9.99
C GLU A 116 -12.71 -6.14 9.34
N GLY A 117 -13.63 -5.21 9.06
CA GLY A 117 -13.31 -3.88 8.58
C GLY A 117 -12.53 -3.00 9.56
N ILE A 118 -12.38 -3.35 10.84
CA ILE A 118 -11.49 -2.63 11.79
C ILE A 118 -10.06 -3.17 11.72
N GLN A 119 -9.86 -4.41 11.23
CA GLN A 119 -8.57 -5.08 11.28
C GLN A 119 -7.45 -4.36 10.53
N TRP A 120 -7.78 -3.55 9.51
CA TRP A 120 -6.78 -2.77 8.78
C TRP A 120 -6.07 -1.73 9.67
N LEU A 121 -6.65 -1.32 10.81
CA LEU A 121 -5.99 -0.40 11.77
C LEU A 121 -4.78 -1.03 12.48
N ASN A 122 -4.61 -2.35 12.37
CA ASN A 122 -3.56 -3.09 13.05
C ASN A 122 -2.41 -3.53 12.11
N GLN A 123 -2.34 -2.91 10.92
CA GLN A 123 -1.32 -3.15 9.90
C GLN A 123 -0.01 -2.43 10.22
#